data_AF-A0A7J2IWR0-F1
#
_entry.id   AF-A0A7J2IWR0-F1
#
_cell.length_a   1.000
_cell.length_b   1.000
_cell.length_c   1.000
_cell.angle_alpha   90.00
_cell.angle_beta   90.00
_cell.angle_gamma   90.00
#
_symmetry.space_group_name_H-M   'P 1'
#
loop_
_entity.id
_entity.type
_entity.pdbx_description
1 polymer ?
#
loop_
_entity_poly.entity_id
_entity_poly.type
_entity_poly.pdbx_seq_one_letter_code
_entity_poly.pdbx_strand_id
1 'polypeptide(L)'
;GAEKFWMRVFEVEPNGYTPLHKHPWEHEVFVLEGSGVVVGPDGEVPIGPGTVVFIPPNELHQFRNTGSSVLKFICLVPAHE
;
A
#
# COMPACT_ATOMS: atom_id res chain seq x y z
N GLY A 1 14.03 6.47 -2.22
CA GLY A 1 13.52 7.48 -3.14
C GLY A 1 14.08 7.24 -4.53
N ALA A 2 13.22 6.92 -5.49
CA ALA A 2 13.59 6.62 -6.87
C ALA A 2 13.81 7.89 -7.72
N GLU A 3 14.71 7.82 -8.70
CA GLU A 3 14.92 8.91 -9.69
C GLU A 3 13.74 9.02 -10.68
N LYS A 4 13.17 7.87 -11.06
CA LYS A 4 11.97 7.74 -11.90
C LYS A 4 10.98 6.80 -11.23
N PHE A 5 9.69 7.08 -11.35
CA PHE A 5 8.64 6.30 -10.70
C PHE A 5 7.42 6.09 -11.58
N TRP A 6 6.69 5.01 -11.33
CA TRP A 6 5.32 4.85 -11.79
C TRP A 6 4.37 5.20 -10.66
N MET A 7 3.39 6.04 -10.97
CA MET A 7 2.29 6.34 -10.06
C MET A 7 1.10 5.47 -10.44
N ARG A 8 0.56 4.76 -9.44
CA ARG A 8 -0.64 3.93 -9.59
C ARG A 8 -1.69 4.37 -8.58
N VAL A 9 -2.95 4.28 -8.97
CA VAL A 9 -4.09 4.39 -8.05
C VAL A 9 -4.68 3.01 -7.88
N PHE A 10 -4.81 2.58 -6.64
CA PHE A 10 -5.49 1.35 -6.28
C PHE A 10 -6.84 1.68 -5.66
N GLU A 11 -7.85 0.89 -6.04
CA GLU A 11 -9.14 0.82 -5.38
C GLU A 11 -9.34 -0.62 -4.92
N VAL A 12 -9.53 -0.79 -3.62
CA VAL A 12 -9.71 -2.10 -2.98
C VAL A 12 -11.12 -2.13 -2.39
N GLU A 13 -11.97 -2.98 -2.94
CA GLU A 13 -13.34 -3.20 -2.45
C GLU A 13 -13.36 -3.71 -1.00
N PRO A 14 -14.48 -3.56 -0.26
CA PRO A 14 -14.63 -4.13 1.08
C PRO A 14 -14.28 -5.62 1.12
N ASN A 15 -13.52 -6.03 2.15
CA ASN A 15 -12.91 -7.37 2.29
C ASN A 15 -11.84 -7.73 1.24
N GLY A 16 -11.57 -6.85 0.28
CA GLY A 16 -10.51 -7.01 -0.72
C GLY A 16 -9.12 -6.77 -0.14
N TYR A 17 -8.11 -7.29 -0.85
CA TYR A 17 -6.73 -7.17 -0.44
C TYR A 17 -5.75 -7.37 -1.61
N THR A 18 -4.56 -6.80 -1.51
CA THR A 18 -3.44 -7.13 -2.40
C THR A 18 -2.84 -8.49 -2.00
N PRO A 19 -2.05 -9.16 -2.84
CA PRO A 19 -1.30 -10.33 -2.41
C PRO A 19 -0.35 -9.98 -1.26
N LEU A 20 -0.12 -10.92 -0.33
CA LEU A 20 0.94 -10.82 0.68
C LEU A 20 2.26 -11.24 0.02
N HIS A 21 3.16 -10.29 -0.21
CA HIS A 21 4.43 -10.57 -0.88
C HIS A 21 5.54 -9.60 -0.46
N LYS A 22 6.73 -9.81 -1.03
CA LYS A 22 7.88 -8.89 -0.97
C LYS A 22 8.61 -8.87 -2.29
N HIS A 23 9.35 -7.82 -2.55
CA HIS A 23 10.16 -7.64 -3.76
C HIS A 23 11.26 -6.61 -3.52
N PRO A 24 12.30 -6.54 -4.38
CA PRO A 24 13.50 -5.74 -4.10
C PRO A 24 13.35 -4.23 -4.33
N TRP A 25 12.17 -3.74 -4.68
CA TRP A 25 11.88 -2.30 -4.77
C TRP A 25 11.01 -1.79 -3.62
N GLU A 26 11.13 -0.50 -3.33
CA GLU A 26 10.37 0.22 -2.30
C GLU A 26 8.95 0.57 -2.76
N HIS A 27 8.04 0.81 -1.82
CA HIS A 27 6.77 1.51 -2.08
C HIS A 27 6.64 2.76 -1.21
N GLU A 28 6.13 3.83 -1.82
CA GLU A 28 5.69 5.03 -1.12
C GLU A 28 4.18 5.20 -1.38
N VAL A 29 3.37 5.13 -0.33
CA VAL A 29 1.91 5.07 -0.42
C VAL A 29 1.27 6.21 0.33
N PHE A 30 0.22 6.80 -0.27
CA PHE A 30 -0.64 7.79 0.37
C PHE A 30 -2.10 7.39 0.25
N VAL A 31 -2.78 7.28 1.39
CA VAL A 31 -4.18 6.85 1.43
C VAL A 31 -5.11 8.04 1.21
N LEU A 32 -5.99 7.91 0.22
CA LEU A 32 -6.95 8.94 -0.19
C LEU A 32 -8.29 8.77 0.53
N GLU A 33 -8.82 7.54 0.59
CA GLU A 33 -10.18 7.26 1.08
C GLU A 33 -10.25 5.87 1.73
N GLY A 34 -11.25 5.66 2.59
CA GLY A 34 -11.54 4.37 3.22
C GLY A 34 -10.65 4.05 4.43
N SER A 35 -10.81 2.85 4.97
CA SER A 35 -10.10 2.37 6.15
C SER A 35 -9.55 0.97 5.93
N GLY A 36 -8.32 0.72 6.34
CA GLY A 36 -7.67 -0.55 6.13
C GLY A 36 -6.54 -0.81 7.11
N VAL A 37 -5.78 -1.85 6.81
CA VAL A 37 -4.51 -2.14 7.47
C VAL A 37 -3.44 -2.44 6.44
N VAL A 38 -2.19 -2.14 6.79
CA VAL A 38 -1.02 -2.73 6.15
C VAL A 38 -0.55 -3.88 7.03
N VAL A 39 -0.51 -5.09 6.47
CA VAL A 39 0.08 -6.25 7.14
C VAL A 39 1.57 -6.24 6.84
N GLY A 40 2.39 -6.11 7.89
CA GLY A 40 3.84 -6.15 7.84
C GLY A 40 4.42 -7.29 8.70
N PRO A 41 5.75 -7.34 8.85
CA PRO A 41 6.42 -8.35 9.68
C PRO A 41 6.03 -8.30 11.16
N ASP A 42 5.72 -7.11 11.67
CA ASP A 42 5.37 -6.87 13.09
C ASP A 42 3.85 -6.92 13.35
N GLY A 43 3.05 -7.31 12.35
CA GLY A 43 1.60 -7.41 12.43
C GLY A 43 0.87 -6.38 11.59
N GLU A 44 -0.36 -6.04 11.99
CA GLU A 44 -1.24 -5.14 11.24
C GLU A 44 -1.14 -3.70 11.76
N VAL A 45 -0.90 -2.76 10.86
CA VAL A 45 -0.86 -1.32 11.16
C VAL A 45 -2.08 -0.65 10.49
N PRO A 46 -2.94 0.06 11.25
CA PRO A 46 -4.12 0.70 10.68
C PRO A 46 -3.75 1.88 9.78
N ILE A 47 -4.50 2.02 8.69
CA ILE A 47 -4.35 3.10 7.72
C ILE A 47 -5.71 3.72 7.37
N GLY A 48 -5.71 5.02 7.07
CA GLY A 48 -6.88 5.78 6.65
C GLY A 48 -6.48 7.05 5.89
N PRO A 49 -7.43 7.93 5.53
CA PRO A 49 -7.15 9.10 4.70
C PRO A 49 -6.06 9.98 5.32
N GLY A 50 -5.08 10.37 4.52
CA GLY A 50 -3.94 11.16 4.97
C GLY A 50 -2.78 10.34 5.56
N THR A 51 -2.94 9.03 5.76
CA THR A 51 -1.82 8.15 6.16
C THR A 51 -0.81 8.00 5.03
N VAL A 52 0.48 8.19 5.36
CA VAL A 52 1.62 7.87 4.50
C VAL A 52 2.24 6.57 4.98
N VAL A 53 2.53 5.66 4.04
CA VAL A 53 3.20 4.39 4.32
C VAL A 53 4.46 4.29 3.47
N PHE A 54 5.58 3.96 4.10
CA PHE A 54 6.81 3.58 3.41
C PHE A 54 7.05 2.09 3.64
N ILE A 55 7.24 1.34 2.55
CA ILE A 55 7.59 -0.08 2.61
C ILE A 55 9.00 -0.22 2.02
N PRO A 56 10.01 -0.57 2.82
CA PRO A 56 11.37 -0.74 2.32
C PRO A 56 11.50 -1.97 1.41
N PRO A 57 12.55 -2.03 0.56
CA PRO A 57 12.86 -3.20 -0.23
C PRO A 57 12.88 -4.49 0.58
N ASN A 58 12.32 -5.56 0.01
CA ASN A 58 12.25 -6.90 0.58
C ASN A 58 11.45 -7.05 1.88
N GLU A 59 10.72 -6.02 2.32
CA GLU A 59 9.77 -6.14 3.41
C GLU A 59 8.49 -6.84 2.95
N LEU A 60 7.99 -7.78 3.75
CA LEU A 60 6.72 -8.46 3.50
C LEU A 60 5.58 -7.49 3.75
N HIS A 61 4.68 -7.33 2.79
CA HIS A 61 3.60 -6.37 2.89
C HIS A 61 2.31 -6.85 2.23
N GLN A 62 1.18 -6.35 2.74
CA GLN A 62 -0.15 -6.50 2.16
C GLN A 62 -1.03 -5.31 2.53
N PHE A 63 -1.79 -4.77 1.59
CA PHE A 63 -2.86 -3.81 1.87
C PHE A 63 -4.19 -4.56 1.95
N ARG A 64 -4.90 -4.41 3.07
CA ARG A 64 -6.22 -5.02 3.28
C ARG A 64 -7.25 -3.95 3.58
N ASN A 65 -8.38 -4.00 2.89
CA ASN A 65 -9.53 -3.19 3.24
C ASN A 65 -10.29 -3.86 4.40
N THR A 66 -10.35 -3.18 5.54
CA THR A 66 -11.07 -3.63 6.74
C THR A 66 -12.35 -2.83 7.00
N GLY A 67 -12.65 -1.85 6.14
CA GLY A 67 -13.84 -1.01 6.19
C GLY A 67 -15.03 -1.56 5.39
N SER A 68 -16.09 -0.76 5.36
CA SER A 68 -17.34 -1.02 4.63
C SER A 68 -17.46 -0.26 3.31
N SER A 69 -16.47 0.54 2.94
CA SER A 69 -16.38 1.27 1.66
C SER A 69 -15.04 1.02 0.97
N VAL A 70 -14.87 1.48 -0.27
CA VAL A 70 -13.60 1.36 -1.01
C VAL A 70 -12.45 1.99 -0.24
N LEU A 71 -11.34 1.26 -0.13
CA LEU A 71 -10.04 1.78 0.28
C LEU A 71 -9.30 2.22 -0.98
N LYS A 72 -8.96 3.51 -1.06
CA LYS A 72 -8.31 4.11 -2.22
C LYS A 72 -6.98 4.72 -1.83
N PHE A 73 -5.92 4.40 -2.57
CA PHE A 73 -4.59 4.93 -2.28
C PHE A 73 -3.74 5.11 -3.54
N ILE A 74 -2.83 6.08 -3.48
CA ILE A 74 -1.75 6.25 -4.44
C ILE A 74 -0.60 5.36 -4.02
N CYS A 75 0.01 4.64 -4.95
CA CYS A 75 1.21 3.86 -4.73
C CYS A 75 2.26 4.23 -5.78
N LEU A 76 3.39 4.73 -5.30
CA LEU A 76 4.58 5.01 -6.08
C LEU A 76 5.55 3.85 -5.95
N VAL A 77 6.07 3.40 -7.08
CA VAL A 77 7.15 2.41 -7.16
C VAL A 77 8.22 2.91 -8.13
N PRO A 78 9.49 2.50 -7.94
CA PRO A 78 10.52 2.74 -8.94
C PRO A 78 10.05 2.27 -10.33
N ALA A 79 10.29 3.09 -11.35
CA ALA A 79 10.07 2.66 -12.73
C ALA A 79 11.16 1.63 -13.08
N HIS A 80 10.76 0.43 -13.49
CA HIS A 80 11.66 -0.55 -14.08
C HIS A 80 11.59 -0.39 -15.60
N GLU A 81 12.71 -0.47 -16.31
CA GLU A 81 12.71 -0.40 -17.78
C GLU A 81 11.83 -1.50 -18.42
#